data_AF-A0AA51R6C1-F1
#
_entry.id   AF-A0AA51R6C1-F1
#
_cell.length_a   1.000
_cell.length_b   1.000
_cell.length_c   1.000
_cell.angle_alpha   90.00
_cell.angle_beta   90.00
_cell.angle_gamma   90.00
#
_symmetry.space_group_name_H-M   'P 1'
#
loop_
_entity.id
_entity.type
_entity.pdbx_description
1 polymer ?
#
loop_
_entity_poly.entity_id
_entity_poly.type
_entity_poly.pdbx_seq_one_letter_code
_entity_poly.pdbx_strand_id
1 'polypeptide(L)'
;MCCELCGEVKENPVYLINDTPLCICDNCYNKIIQNLDNAQLSTQNKSDNTVAGTVGAFLGSLLWVLIWVVVYAMGYIAVICGIILAICIIKGYEKFEGKLNKIWITITVIMTISMVFFANYLSYGYEIYLAFKNTDNINIFEGIRSVKFFLEEYPNIKSSFIGDLLLEYFFTIIGSVFTFIKAYKTSNFKYTTRKL
;
A
#
# COMPACT_ATOMS: atom_id res chain seq x y z
N MET A 1 11.37 -37.37 -25.24
CA MET A 1 11.93 -36.33 -24.36
C MET A 1 11.66 -36.74 -22.92
N CYS A 2 12.51 -36.41 -21.94
CA CYS A 2 12.14 -36.61 -20.54
C CYS A 2 11.21 -35.48 -20.07
N CYS A 3 10.35 -35.75 -19.09
CA CYS A 3 9.61 -34.69 -18.40
C CYS A 3 10.57 -33.90 -17.52
N GLU A 4 10.53 -32.57 -17.60
CA GLU A 4 11.40 -31.67 -16.84
C GLU A 4 11.13 -31.68 -15.32
N LEU A 5 9.92 -32.06 -14.88
CA LEU A 5 9.55 -32.07 -13.47
C LEU A 5 9.76 -33.42 -12.78
N CYS A 6 9.33 -34.53 -13.39
CA CYS A 6 9.38 -35.85 -12.77
C CYS A 6 10.47 -36.77 -13.34
N GLY A 7 11.17 -36.35 -14.41
CA GLY A 7 12.21 -37.16 -15.05
C GLY A 7 11.70 -38.36 -15.85
N GLU A 8 10.38 -38.51 -16.00
CA GLU A 8 9.79 -39.66 -16.70
C GLU A 8 10.11 -39.61 -18.22
N VAL A 9 10.61 -40.73 -18.76
CA VAL A 9 11.03 -40.85 -20.17
C VAL A 9 9.87 -41.41 -20.99
N LYS A 10 9.07 -40.52 -21.58
CA LYS A 10 7.93 -40.81 -22.48
C LYS A 10 7.85 -39.76 -23.61
N GLU A 11 7.05 -39.98 -24.65
CA GLU A 11 6.69 -38.87 -25.56
C GLU A 11 5.80 -37.88 -24.80
N ASN A 12 6.39 -36.77 -24.36
CA ASN A 12 5.68 -35.72 -23.64
C ASN A 12 5.38 -34.55 -24.58
N PRO A 13 4.13 -34.04 -24.61
CA PRO A 13 3.80 -32.84 -25.36
C PRO A 13 4.42 -31.60 -24.71
N VAL A 14 4.47 -30.50 -25.48
CA VAL A 14 4.92 -29.20 -24.98
C VAL A 14 3.69 -28.39 -24.54
N TYR A 15 3.72 -27.89 -23.31
CA TYR A 15 2.70 -27.00 -22.77
C TYR A 15 3.28 -25.59 -22.62
N LEU A 16 2.53 -24.57 -23.02
CA LEU A 16 2.80 -23.17 -22.71
C LEU A 16 2.08 -22.81 -21.40
N ILE A 17 2.81 -22.30 -20.42
CA ILE A 17 2.26 -21.72 -19.19
C ILE A 17 2.80 -20.30 -19.08
N ASN A 18 1.93 -19.28 -19.15
CA ASN A 18 2.33 -17.87 -19.22
C ASN A 18 3.41 -17.61 -20.29
N ASP A 19 3.18 -18.12 -21.49
CA ASP A 19 4.11 -18.06 -22.64
C ASP A 19 5.47 -18.74 -22.43
N THR A 20 5.65 -19.48 -21.33
CA THR A 20 6.85 -20.28 -21.07
C THR A 20 6.61 -21.72 -21.55
N PRO A 21 7.36 -22.23 -22.55
CA PRO A 21 7.23 -23.60 -23.03
C PRO A 21 7.87 -24.57 -22.03
N LEU A 22 7.11 -25.56 -21.57
CA LEU A 22 7.53 -26.64 -20.68
C LEU A 22 7.26 -28.00 -21.33
N CYS A 23 8.26 -28.88 -21.37
CA CYS A 23 8.10 -30.26 -21.79
C CYS A 23 7.77 -31.16 -20.58
N ILE A 24 6.47 -31.43 -20.37
CA ILE A 24 5.99 -32.12 -19.17
C ILE A 24 4.91 -33.16 -19.48
N CYS A 25 4.84 -34.22 -18.67
CA CYS A 25 3.79 -35.23 -18.80
C CYS A 25 2.44 -34.71 -18.29
N ASP A 26 1.34 -35.36 -18.70
CA ASP A 26 -0.02 -34.94 -18.36
C ASP A 26 -0.28 -34.91 -16.84
N ASN A 27 0.34 -35.82 -16.08
CA ASN A 27 0.24 -35.82 -14.61
C ASN A 27 0.89 -34.58 -13.97
N CYS A 28 2.08 -34.19 -14.44
CA CYS A 28 2.76 -32.98 -13.96
C CYS A 28 2.00 -31.72 -14.38
N TYR A 29 1.49 -31.69 -15.61
CA TYR A 29 0.64 -30.59 -16.10
C TYR A 29 -0.58 -30.41 -15.19
N ASN A 30 -1.38 -31.46 -14.99
CA ASN A 30 -2.59 -31.40 -14.17
C ASN A 30 -2.30 -30.95 -12.73
N LYS A 31 -1.17 -31.36 -12.14
CA LYS A 31 -0.76 -30.93 -10.80
C LYS A 31 -0.42 -29.44 -10.72
N ILE A 32 0.24 -28.89 -11.75
CA ILE A 32 0.52 -27.45 -11.84
C ILE A 32 -0.79 -26.68 -12.01
N ILE A 33 -1.66 -27.10 -12.92
CA ILE A 33 -2.97 -26.47 -13.16
C ILE A 33 -3.82 -26.49 -11.89
N GLN A 34 -3.90 -27.61 -11.19
CA GLN A 34 -4.63 -27.69 -9.91
C GLN A 34 -4.09 -26.70 -8.86
N ASN A 35 -2.76 -26.56 -8.74
CA ASN A 35 -2.18 -25.59 -7.82
C ASN A 35 -2.49 -24.14 -8.21
N LEU A 36 -2.44 -23.83 -9.51
CA LEU A 36 -2.77 -22.51 -10.03
C LEU A 36 -4.27 -22.20 -9.89
N ASP A 37 -5.15 -23.17 -10.15
CA ASP A 37 -6.59 -23.07 -9.95
C ASP A 37 -6.92 -22.85 -8.47
N ASN A 38 -6.30 -23.61 -7.55
CA ASN A 38 -6.50 -23.41 -6.12
C ASN A 38 -6.06 -22.01 -5.67
N ALA A 39 -4.93 -21.51 -6.18
CA ALA A 39 -4.47 -20.15 -5.92
C ALA A 39 -5.45 -19.09 -6.47
N GLN A 40 -5.99 -19.29 -7.68
CA GLN A 40 -6.97 -18.38 -8.27
C GLN A 40 -8.33 -18.41 -7.57
N LEU A 41 -8.85 -19.61 -7.27
CA LEU A 41 -10.12 -19.81 -6.57
C LEU A 41 -10.09 -19.19 -5.18
N SER A 42 -8.97 -19.28 -4.45
CA SER A 42 -8.81 -18.62 -3.15
C SER A 42 -8.92 -17.08 -3.23
N THR A 43 -8.58 -16.50 -4.39
CA THR A 43 -8.64 -15.05 -4.63
C THR A 43 -9.99 -14.62 -5.22
N GLN A 44 -10.64 -15.49 -6.00
CA GLN A 44 -11.96 -15.25 -6.58
C GLN A 44 -13.11 -15.42 -5.58
N ASN A 45 -13.07 -16.47 -4.75
CA ASN A 45 -14.12 -16.83 -3.79
C ASN A 45 -14.05 -16.03 -2.49
N LYS A 46 -13.05 -15.17 -2.31
CA LYS A 46 -12.98 -14.24 -1.18
C LYS A 46 -14.20 -13.32 -1.25
N SER A 47 -15.03 -13.35 -0.21
CA SER A 47 -16.16 -12.43 -0.07
C SER A 47 -15.65 -11.01 -0.22
N ASP A 48 -16.20 -10.28 -1.19
CA ASP A 48 -15.78 -8.91 -1.44
C ASP A 48 -16.38 -7.99 -0.38
N ASN A 49 -15.68 -7.92 0.75
CA ASN A 49 -16.06 -7.05 1.85
C ASN A 49 -15.35 -5.70 1.69
N THR A 50 -15.59 -5.00 0.57
CA THR A 50 -14.99 -3.68 0.28
C THR A 50 -15.18 -2.68 1.43
N VAL A 51 -16.34 -2.72 2.12
CA VAL A 51 -16.61 -1.85 3.28
C VAL A 51 -15.69 -2.18 4.46
N ALA A 52 -15.63 -3.46 4.87
CA ALA A 52 -14.77 -3.88 5.98
C ALA A 52 -13.29 -3.66 5.65
N GLY A 53 -12.89 -3.96 4.41
CA GLY A 53 -11.58 -3.64 3.88
C GLY A 53 -11.24 -2.16 4.03
N THR A 54 -12.15 -1.25 3.67
CA THR A 54 -11.93 0.20 3.77
C THR A 54 -11.69 0.64 5.22
N VAL A 55 -12.41 0.05 6.17
CA VAL A 55 -12.16 0.28 7.61
C VAL A 55 -10.77 -0.23 7.99
N GLY A 56 -10.38 -1.41 7.50
CA GLY A 56 -9.04 -1.96 7.72
C GLY A 56 -7.92 -1.08 7.14
N ALA A 57 -8.11 -0.56 5.93
CA ALA A 57 -7.23 0.41 5.28
C ALA A 57 -7.08 1.68 6.13
N PHE A 58 -8.19 2.22 6.63
CA PHE A 58 -8.20 3.41 7.48
C PHE A 58 -7.41 3.19 8.77
N LEU A 59 -7.66 2.08 9.47
CA LEU A 59 -6.89 1.69 10.67
C LEU A 59 -5.40 1.49 10.36
N GLY A 60 -5.09 0.86 9.22
CA GLY A 60 -3.72 0.70 8.75
C GLY A 60 -3.02 2.05 8.50
N SER A 61 -3.70 3.01 7.89
CA SER A 61 -3.16 4.36 7.69
C SER A 61 -3.00 5.15 8.99
N LEU A 62 -3.86 4.94 10.00
CA LEU A 62 -3.67 5.56 11.32
C LEU A 62 -2.38 5.08 11.99
N LEU A 63 -2.05 3.78 11.87
CA LEU A 63 -0.77 3.26 12.34
C LEU A 63 0.40 3.90 11.61
N TRP A 64 0.26 4.14 10.30
CA TRP A 64 1.27 4.86 9.53
C TRP A 64 1.46 6.31 10.03
N VAL A 65 0.39 7.04 10.35
CA VAL A 65 0.48 8.40 10.91
C VAL A 65 1.30 8.42 12.20
N LEU A 66 1.12 7.44 13.09
CA LEU A 66 1.93 7.32 14.30
C LEU A 66 3.42 7.12 13.99
N ILE A 67 3.74 6.27 13.02
CA ILE A 67 5.12 6.05 12.56
C ILE A 67 5.68 7.34 11.95
N TRP A 68 4.88 8.04 11.14
CA TRP A 68 5.26 9.30 10.49
C TRP A 68 5.67 10.36 11.50
N VAL A 69 4.87 10.60 12.54
CA VAL A 69 5.18 11.63 13.56
C VAL A 69 6.51 11.33 14.26
N VAL A 70 6.81 10.06 14.53
CA VAL A 70 8.10 9.64 15.14
C VAL A 70 9.27 9.88 14.18
N VAL A 71 9.12 9.52 12.90
CA VAL A 71 10.15 9.74 11.88
C VAL A 71 10.40 11.22 11.65
N TYR A 72 9.33 12.02 11.64
CA TYR A 72 9.38 13.48 11.51
C TYR A 72 10.15 14.10 12.69
N ALA A 73 9.87 13.66 13.92
CA ALA A 73 10.59 14.10 15.12
C ALA A 73 12.11 13.78 15.09
N MET A 74 12.51 12.79 14.29
CA MET A 74 13.91 12.39 14.14
C MET A 74 14.61 13.03 12.91
N GLY A 75 13.90 13.81 12.09
CA GLY A 75 14.47 14.54 10.94
C GLY A 75 14.89 13.65 9.75
N TYR A 76 14.30 12.45 9.60
CA TYR A 76 14.66 11.50 8.53
C TYR A 76 13.86 11.70 7.22
N ILE A 77 14.40 11.12 6.14
CA ILE A 77 14.00 11.32 4.74
C ILE A 77 12.59 10.77 4.44
N ALA A 78 11.72 11.63 3.90
CA ALA A 78 10.30 11.41 3.60
C ALA A 78 9.99 10.26 2.61
N VAL A 79 10.95 9.84 1.78
CA VAL A 79 10.70 8.90 0.66
C VAL A 79 10.25 7.52 1.14
N ILE A 80 10.87 6.98 2.20
CA ILE A 80 10.58 5.62 2.70
C ILE A 80 9.14 5.53 3.21
N CYS A 81 8.64 6.62 3.78
CA CYS A 81 7.33 6.68 4.39
C CYS A 81 6.18 6.47 3.39
N GLY A 82 6.33 6.92 2.13
CA GLY A 82 5.31 6.71 1.09
C GLY A 82 5.08 5.23 0.76
N ILE A 83 6.16 4.43 0.79
CA ILE A 83 6.08 2.97 0.61
C ILE A 83 5.43 2.31 1.83
N ILE A 84 5.82 2.73 3.04
CA ILE A 84 5.22 2.22 4.29
C ILE A 84 3.71 2.50 4.31
N LEU A 85 3.28 3.71 3.92
CA LEU A 85 1.86 4.08 3.83
C LEU A 85 1.11 3.11 2.92
N ALA A 86 1.61 2.90 1.69
CA ALA A 86 0.97 2.00 0.73
C ALA A 86 0.87 0.57 1.27
N ILE A 87 1.94 0.05 1.89
CA ILE A 87 1.93 -1.29 2.50
C ILE A 87 0.92 -1.38 3.64
N CYS A 88 0.86 -0.37 4.52
CA CYS A 88 -0.08 -0.32 5.62
C CYS A 88 -1.54 -0.29 5.14
N ILE A 89 -1.83 0.49 4.09
CA ILE A 89 -3.17 0.53 3.49
C ILE A 89 -3.54 -0.80 2.85
N ILE A 90 -2.66 -1.38 2.02
CA ILE A 90 -2.91 -2.65 1.32
C ILE A 90 -3.11 -3.77 2.34
N LYS A 91 -2.18 -3.94 3.28
CA LYS A 91 -2.28 -5.00 4.30
C LYS A 91 -3.45 -4.79 5.24
N GLY A 92 -3.76 -3.55 5.60
CA GLY A 92 -4.95 -3.20 6.37
C GLY A 92 -6.21 -3.61 5.61
N TYR A 93 -6.29 -3.30 4.33
CA TYR A 93 -7.43 -3.65 3.48
C TYR A 93 -7.61 -5.16 3.32
N GLU A 94 -6.54 -5.89 3.02
CA GLU A 94 -6.57 -7.34 2.80
C GLU A 94 -6.88 -8.14 4.07
N LYS A 95 -6.49 -7.62 5.25
CA LYS A 95 -6.75 -8.24 6.55
C LYS A 95 -8.23 -8.29 6.91
N PHE A 96 -9.02 -7.34 6.40
CA PHE A 96 -10.47 -7.28 6.58
C PHE A 96 -11.23 -7.81 5.35
N GLU A 97 -10.63 -8.79 4.65
CA GLU A 97 -11.20 -9.46 3.48
C GLU A 97 -11.55 -8.54 2.30
N GLY A 98 -10.98 -7.34 2.25
CA GLY A 98 -11.14 -6.46 1.11
C GLY A 98 -10.52 -7.05 -0.15
N LYS A 99 -11.25 -6.97 -1.28
CA LYS A 99 -10.75 -7.38 -2.59
C LYS A 99 -10.17 -6.19 -3.35
N LEU A 100 -8.93 -6.31 -3.85
CA LEU A 100 -8.23 -5.23 -4.57
C LEU A 100 -8.83 -5.00 -5.96
N ASN A 101 -9.97 -4.32 -5.98
CA ASN A 101 -10.72 -3.96 -7.18
C ASN A 101 -10.40 -2.52 -7.63
N LYS A 102 -10.85 -2.16 -8.83
CA LYS A 102 -10.71 -0.77 -9.34
C LYS A 102 -11.36 0.28 -8.44
N ILE A 103 -12.51 -0.04 -7.84
CA ILE A 103 -13.24 0.86 -6.91
C ILE A 103 -12.37 1.16 -5.67
N TRP A 104 -11.71 0.14 -5.15
CA TRP A 104 -10.82 0.27 -3.99
C TRP A 104 -9.62 1.18 -4.27
N ILE A 105 -9.03 1.10 -5.47
CA ILE A 105 -7.92 1.97 -5.87
C ILE A 105 -8.34 3.44 -5.73
N THR A 106 -9.52 3.80 -6.23
CA THR A 106 -10.04 5.16 -6.14
C THR A 106 -10.22 5.62 -4.69
N ILE A 107 -10.84 4.79 -3.84
CA ILE A 107 -11.04 5.09 -2.41
C ILE A 107 -9.69 5.29 -1.70
N THR A 108 -8.72 4.43 -2.01
CA THR A 108 -7.39 4.47 -1.41
C THR A 108 -6.59 5.72 -1.78
N VAL A 109 -6.73 6.23 -3.00
CA VAL A 109 -6.10 7.49 -3.42
C VAL A 109 -6.63 8.65 -2.57
N ILE A 110 -7.95 8.75 -2.39
CA ILE A 110 -8.57 9.81 -1.56
C ILE A 110 -8.11 9.71 -0.11
N MET A 111 -8.07 8.48 0.43
CA MET A 111 -7.63 8.22 1.80
C MET A 111 -6.15 8.57 1.99
N THR A 112 -5.30 8.24 1.02
CA THR A 112 -3.86 8.59 1.02
C THR A 112 -3.68 10.10 1.07
N ILE A 113 -4.39 10.85 0.22
CA ILE A 113 -4.34 12.32 0.21
C ILE A 113 -4.73 12.87 1.59
N SER A 114 -5.85 12.39 2.13
CA SER A 114 -6.37 12.85 3.43
C SER A 114 -5.41 12.54 4.59
N MET A 115 -4.80 11.35 4.59
CA MET A 115 -3.90 10.89 5.65
C MET A 115 -2.55 11.57 5.62
N VAL A 116 -1.99 11.86 4.44
CA VAL A 116 -0.75 12.65 4.31
C VAL A 116 -0.97 14.07 4.82
N PHE A 117 -2.07 14.72 4.42
CA PHE A 117 -2.42 16.03 4.98
C PHE A 117 -2.53 16.01 6.50
N PHE A 118 -3.23 15.01 7.04
CA PHE A 118 -3.41 14.87 8.48
C PHE A 118 -2.08 14.64 9.21
N ALA A 119 -1.19 13.82 8.62
CA ALA A 119 0.14 13.57 9.15
C ALA A 119 0.99 14.84 9.20
N ASN A 120 1.02 15.62 8.12
CA ASN A 120 1.73 16.90 8.09
C ASN A 120 1.14 17.91 9.10
N TYR A 121 -0.19 17.99 9.19
CA TYR A 121 -0.87 18.86 10.15
C TYR A 121 -0.50 18.50 11.60
N LEU A 122 -0.46 17.21 11.93
CA LEU A 122 -0.03 16.74 13.25
C LEU A 122 1.45 17.01 13.51
N SER A 123 2.32 16.86 12.50
CA SER A 123 3.74 17.18 12.61
C SER A 123 3.99 18.65 12.98
N TYR A 124 3.31 19.58 12.30
CA TYR A 124 3.38 21.01 12.63
C TYR A 124 2.79 21.31 14.02
N GLY A 125 1.71 20.62 14.41
CA GLY A 125 1.16 20.72 15.76
C GLY A 125 2.13 20.26 16.84
N TYR A 126 2.88 19.20 16.56
CA TYR A 126 3.94 18.71 17.42
C TYR A 126 5.13 19.67 17.50
N GLU A 127 5.51 20.31 16.39
CA GLU A 127 6.56 21.33 16.36
C GLU A 127 6.19 22.56 17.20
N ILE A 128 4.96 23.07 17.06
CA ILE A 128 4.44 24.16 17.91
C ILE A 128 4.44 23.73 19.38
N TYR A 129 3.97 22.52 19.68
CA TYR A 129 4.06 21.98 21.05
C TYR A 129 5.49 22.00 21.58
N LEU A 130 6.47 21.53 20.80
CA LEU A 130 7.87 21.53 21.22
C LEU A 130 8.44 22.94 21.45
N ALA A 131 8.02 23.91 20.65
CA ALA A 131 8.45 25.30 20.77
C ALA A 131 7.93 25.98 22.05
N PHE A 132 6.68 25.70 22.43
CA PHE A 132 5.99 26.40 23.52
C PHE A 132 5.84 25.59 24.82
N LYS A 133 6.12 24.27 24.82
CA LYS A 133 5.99 23.44 26.03
C LYS A 133 6.83 23.92 27.21
N ASN A 134 7.99 24.53 26.96
CA ASN A 134 8.90 24.98 28.02
C ASN A 134 8.59 26.41 28.49
N THR A 135 7.98 27.22 27.63
CA THR A 135 7.73 28.65 27.88
C THR A 135 6.33 28.86 28.46
N ASP A 136 5.31 28.29 27.81
CA ASP A 136 3.90 28.52 28.12
C ASP A 136 3.21 27.27 28.70
N ASN A 137 3.98 26.19 28.93
CA ASN A 137 3.52 24.91 29.49
C ASN A 137 2.28 24.32 28.77
N ILE A 138 2.24 24.49 27.45
CA ILE A 138 1.11 24.03 26.63
C ILE A 138 1.11 22.51 26.44
N ASN A 139 -0.08 21.95 26.25
CA ASN A 139 -0.25 20.53 25.91
C ASN A 139 -0.11 20.27 24.41
N ILE A 140 0.17 19.02 24.02
CA ILE A 140 0.25 18.64 22.59
C ILE A 140 -1.03 18.95 21.81
N PHE A 141 -2.19 18.79 22.45
CA PHE A 141 -3.49 19.11 21.83
C PHE A 141 -3.64 20.61 21.55
N GLU A 142 -3.11 21.46 22.42
CA GLU A 142 -3.10 22.91 22.23
C GLU A 142 -2.19 23.31 21.07
N GLY A 143 -1.01 22.67 20.95
CA GLY A 143 -0.13 22.82 19.79
C GLY A 143 -0.85 22.48 18.48
N ILE A 144 -1.51 21.32 18.40
CA ILE A 144 -2.27 20.86 17.22
C ILE A 144 -3.44 21.81 16.88
N ARG A 145 -4.16 22.30 17.89
CA ARG A 145 -5.26 23.26 17.69
C ARG A 145 -4.75 24.61 17.18
N SER A 146 -3.54 24.98 17.55
CA SER A 146 -2.93 26.27 17.20
C SER A 146 -2.36 26.29 15.78
N VAL A 147 -2.13 25.14 15.14
CA VAL A 147 -1.60 25.06 13.76
C VAL A 147 -2.36 25.97 12.82
N LYS A 148 -3.70 25.91 12.81
CA LYS A 148 -4.53 26.77 11.95
C LYS A 148 -4.24 28.26 12.17
N PHE A 149 -4.14 28.68 13.43
CA PHE A 149 -3.82 30.06 13.78
C PHE A 149 -2.45 30.48 13.24
N PHE A 150 -1.41 29.66 13.44
CA PHE A 150 -0.07 29.95 12.93
C PHE A 150 0.00 29.98 11.40
N LEU A 151 -0.77 29.14 10.70
CA LEU A 151 -0.86 29.13 9.24
C LEU A 151 -1.59 30.36 8.67
N GLU A 152 -2.50 30.97 9.43
CA GLU A 152 -3.22 32.19 9.04
C GLU A 152 -2.42 33.45 9.35
N GLU A 153 -1.78 33.49 10.53
CA GLU A 153 -1.07 34.67 11.04
C GLU A 153 0.32 34.85 10.40
N TYR A 154 1.03 33.74 10.10
CA TYR A 154 2.41 33.80 9.62
C TYR A 154 2.55 33.24 8.20
N PRO A 155 2.67 34.10 7.17
CA PRO A 155 2.81 33.68 5.77
C PRO A 155 4.02 32.76 5.52
N ASN A 156 5.11 32.96 6.26
CA ASN A 156 6.31 32.15 6.14
C ASN A 156 6.05 30.70 6.58
N ILE A 157 5.33 30.51 7.69
CA ILE A 157 4.96 29.17 8.20
C ILE A 157 4.01 28.50 7.22
N LYS A 158 3.03 29.24 6.70
CA LYS A 158 2.12 28.74 5.67
C LYS A 158 2.85 28.27 4.41
N SER A 159 3.82 29.05 3.95
CA SER A 159 4.61 28.68 2.77
C SER A 159 5.43 27.42 3.01
N SER A 160 6.07 27.28 4.18
CA SER A 160 6.79 26.06 4.55
C SER A 160 5.83 24.86 4.61
N PHE A 161 4.67 25.02 5.26
CA PHE A 161 3.67 23.96 5.38
C PHE A 161 3.21 23.46 4.01
N ILE A 162 2.92 24.36 3.08
CA ILE A 162 2.52 24.00 1.71
C ILE A 162 3.68 23.36 0.96
N GLY A 163 4.90 23.88 1.12
CA GLY A 163 6.11 23.32 0.52
C GLY A 163 6.36 21.88 0.94
N ASP A 164 6.32 21.62 2.25
CA ASP A 164 6.49 20.30 2.84
C ASP A 164 5.37 19.36 2.39
N LEU A 165 4.12 19.83 2.42
CA LEU A 165 2.96 19.05 1.99
C LEU A 165 3.07 18.63 0.51
N LEU A 166 3.49 19.53 -0.38
CA LEU A 166 3.68 19.23 -1.79
C LEU A 166 4.81 18.22 -2.00
N LEU A 167 5.90 18.36 -1.25
CA LEU A 167 7.03 17.45 -1.31
C LEU A 167 6.65 16.05 -0.80
N GLU A 168 5.90 15.98 0.29
CA GLU A 168 5.35 14.73 0.84
C GLU A 168 4.43 14.03 -0.14
N TYR A 169 3.54 14.77 -0.81
CA TYR A 169 2.71 14.20 -1.87
C TYR A 169 3.53 13.68 -3.03
N PHE A 170 4.52 14.45 -3.48
CA PHE A 170 5.41 14.03 -4.57
C PHE A 170 6.08 12.69 -4.25
N PHE A 171 6.69 12.57 -3.07
CA PHE A 171 7.33 11.32 -2.65
C PHE A 171 6.34 10.19 -2.40
N THR A 172 5.17 10.48 -1.83
CA THR A 172 4.12 9.49 -1.60
C THR A 172 3.59 8.94 -2.91
N ILE A 173 3.37 9.78 -3.93
CA ILE A 173 2.93 9.33 -5.26
C ILE A 173 3.97 8.38 -5.84
N ILE A 174 5.25 8.78 -5.84
CA ILE A 174 6.33 7.94 -6.39
C ILE A 174 6.41 6.61 -5.65
N GLY A 175 6.44 6.61 -4.32
CA GLY A 175 6.58 5.38 -3.53
C GLY A 175 5.35 4.47 -3.57
N SER A 176 4.15 5.06 -3.58
CA SER A 176 2.90 4.30 -3.48
C SER A 176 2.45 3.72 -4.82
N VAL A 177 2.67 4.41 -5.95
CA VAL A 177 2.22 3.94 -7.28
C VAL A 177 2.83 2.57 -7.64
N PHE A 178 4.13 2.39 -7.47
CA PHE A 178 4.77 1.09 -7.73
C PHE A 178 4.21 -0.02 -6.84
N THR A 179 3.95 0.31 -5.57
CA THR A 179 3.43 -0.64 -4.58
C THR A 179 1.98 -1.03 -4.93
N PHE A 180 1.13 -0.07 -5.29
CA PHE A 180 -0.26 -0.32 -5.69
C PHE A 180 -0.35 -1.09 -7.01
N ILE A 181 0.47 -0.78 -8.01
CA ILE A 181 0.51 -1.53 -9.28
C ILE A 181 0.90 -2.99 -9.01
N LYS A 182 1.93 -3.21 -8.19
CA LYS A 182 2.39 -4.56 -7.83
C LYS A 182 1.30 -5.33 -7.09
N ALA A 183 0.65 -4.71 -6.11
CA ALA A 183 -0.43 -5.33 -5.34
C ALA A 183 -1.62 -5.66 -6.24
N TYR A 184 -2.07 -4.72 -7.08
CA TYR A 184 -3.19 -4.96 -8.00
C TYR A 184 -2.91 -6.09 -8.99
N LYS A 185 -1.70 -6.14 -9.57
CA LYS A 185 -1.30 -7.21 -10.50
C LYS A 185 -1.22 -8.58 -9.82
N THR A 186 -0.75 -8.61 -8.58
CA THR A 186 -0.64 -9.85 -7.80
C THR A 186 -2.02 -10.40 -7.46
N SER A 187 -2.94 -9.54 -7.00
CA SER A 187 -4.28 -9.96 -6.57
C SER A 187 -5.25 -10.21 -7.72
N ASN A 188 -4.95 -9.74 -8.94
CA ASN A 188 -5.75 -10.00 -10.15
C ASN A 188 -5.02 -10.88 -11.17
N PHE A 189 -4.01 -11.64 -10.73
CA PHE A 189 -3.20 -12.48 -11.61
C PHE A 189 -4.05 -13.55 -12.31
N LYS A 190 -3.98 -13.59 -13.63
CA LYS A 190 -4.58 -14.64 -14.46
C LYS A 190 -3.47 -15.38 -15.20
N TYR A 191 -3.42 -16.69 -15.05
CA TYR A 191 -2.49 -17.52 -15.81
C TYR A 191 -3.14 -17.98 -17.11
N THR A 192 -2.33 -18.21 -18.16
CA THR A 192 -2.79 -18.75 -19.45
C THR A 192 -2.07 -20.05 -19.74
N THR A 193 -2.78 -21.02 -20.33
CA THR A 193 -2.19 -22.28 -20.77
C THR A 193 -2.64 -22.69 -22.16
N ARG A 194 -1.74 -23.33 -22.91
CA ARG A 194 -2.01 -23.88 -24.23
C ARG A 194 -1.14 -25.11 -24.47
N LYS A 195 -1.71 -26.16 -25.08
CA LYS A 195 -0.93 -27.30 -25.61
C LYS A 195 -0.44 -26.96 -27.02
N LEU A 196 0.85 -27.14 -27.27
CA LEU A 196 1.47 -26.97 -28.59
C LEU A 196 1.43 -28.27 -29.40
#